data_AF-M5C0C2-F1
#
_entry.id   AF-M5C0C2-F1
#
_cell.length_a   1.000
_cell.length_b   1.000
_cell.length_c   1.000
_cell.angle_alpha   90.00
_cell.angle_beta   90.00
_cell.angle_gamma   90.00
#
_symmetry.space_group_name_H-M   'P 1'
#
loop_
_entity.id
_entity.type
_entity.pdbx_description
1 polymer ?
#
loop_
_entity_poly.entity_id
_entity_poly.type
_entity_poly.pdbx_seq_one_letter_code
_entity_poly.pdbx_strand_id
1 'polypeptide(L)'
;MSNEWISHLPDLEWSLIEGKWRPSLDSVDHGSVPVLNLVRNVIDGNIKTALESDLARQLLTLNHTSSLFTPDGTFNGRLDSYFPLKFDVHDDTTAELVRLAVAVACLHAFLQVNWTGPDLDITTVDILTLPSPPLAPLTNEILSAQAIVELATGGEPAYHLAKLPELDHGGISEPI
;
A
#
# COMPACT_ATOMS: atom_id res chain seq x y z
N MET A 1 2.90 -28.56 7.68
CA MET A 1 1.54 -28.31 7.15
C MET A 1 1.67 -28.33 5.64
N SER A 2 0.95 -29.20 4.96
CA SER A 2 0.93 -29.24 3.50
C SER A 2 0.26 -27.96 3.00
N ASN A 3 0.95 -27.20 2.16
CA ASN A 3 0.42 -26.00 1.54
C ASN A 3 -0.54 -26.40 0.39
N GLU A 4 -1.65 -27.08 0.71
CA GLU A 4 -2.61 -27.59 -0.29
C GLU A 4 -3.17 -26.46 -1.17
N TRP A 5 -3.27 -25.25 -0.62
CA TRP A 5 -3.68 -24.04 -1.34
C TRP A 5 -2.74 -23.63 -2.48
N ILE A 6 -1.47 -24.04 -2.50
CA ILE A 6 -0.53 -23.71 -3.59
C ILE A 6 -1.02 -24.27 -4.92
N SER A 7 -1.71 -25.42 -4.90
CA SER A 7 -2.33 -25.99 -6.12
C SER A 7 -3.42 -25.08 -6.72
N HIS A 8 -3.95 -24.16 -5.91
CA HIS A 8 -4.96 -23.17 -6.28
C HIS A 8 -4.38 -21.75 -6.46
N LEU A 9 -3.05 -21.59 -6.47
CA LEU A 9 -2.40 -20.28 -6.60
C LEU A 9 -2.91 -19.46 -7.80
N PRO A 10 -3.03 -20.02 -9.03
CA PRO A 10 -3.53 -19.24 -10.16
C PRO A 10 -4.95 -18.71 -9.94
N ASP A 11 -5.81 -19.53 -9.31
CA ASP A 11 -7.19 -19.12 -9.01
C ASP A 11 -7.21 -18.00 -7.96
N LEU A 12 -6.32 -18.02 -6.96
CA LEU A 12 -6.17 -16.94 -5.98
C LEU A 12 -5.72 -15.63 -6.62
N GLU A 13 -4.68 -15.69 -7.46
CA GLU A 13 -4.16 -14.51 -8.19
C GLU A 13 -5.23 -13.90 -9.10
N TRP A 14 -5.93 -14.73 -9.87
CA TRP A 14 -7.02 -14.25 -10.73
C TRP A 14 -8.22 -13.73 -9.94
N SER A 15 -8.51 -14.31 -8.77
CA SER A 15 -9.58 -13.84 -7.90
C SER A 15 -9.31 -12.42 -7.37
N LEU A 16 -8.04 -12.10 -7.07
CA LEU A 16 -7.62 -10.75 -6.69
C LEU A 16 -7.82 -9.75 -7.84
N ILE A 17 -7.44 -10.13 -9.06
CA ILE A 17 -7.54 -9.26 -10.24
C ILE A 17 -9.02 -8.99 -10.61
N GLU A 18 -9.86 -10.02 -10.56
CA GLU A 18 -11.28 -9.91 -10.92
C GLU A 18 -12.15 -9.36 -9.78
N GLY A 19 -11.62 -9.31 -8.55
CA GLY A 19 -12.37 -8.97 -7.34
C GLY A 19 -13.49 -9.97 -7.05
N LYS A 20 -13.29 -11.25 -7.38
CA LYS A 20 -14.32 -12.30 -7.25
C LYS A 20 -13.72 -13.57 -6.69
N TRP A 21 -14.35 -14.10 -5.65
CA TRP A 21 -13.99 -15.41 -5.11
C TRP A 21 -14.42 -16.53 -6.05
N ARG A 22 -13.46 -17.34 -6.51
CA ARG A 22 -13.75 -18.48 -7.41
C ARG A 22 -14.27 -19.69 -6.62
N PRO A 23 -15.27 -20.44 -7.15
CA PRO A 23 -15.81 -21.62 -6.47
C PRO A 23 -14.78 -22.73 -6.21
N SER A 24 -13.72 -22.80 -7.02
CA SER A 24 -12.61 -23.75 -6.81
C SER A 24 -11.84 -23.51 -5.51
N LEU A 25 -11.99 -22.34 -4.89
CA LEU A 25 -11.34 -21.97 -3.63
C LEU A 25 -12.18 -22.34 -2.39
N ASP A 26 -13.44 -22.74 -2.56
CA ASP A 26 -14.34 -23.09 -1.44
C ASP A 26 -13.87 -24.35 -0.69
N SER A 27 -13.10 -25.21 -1.34
CA SER A 27 -12.49 -26.41 -0.72
C SER A 27 -11.22 -26.10 0.09
N VAL A 28 -10.70 -24.88 0.02
CA VAL A 28 -9.45 -24.49 0.70
C VAL A 28 -9.77 -23.92 2.08
N ASP A 29 -9.14 -24.46 3.13
CA ASP A 29 -9.25 -23.89 4.47
C ASP A 29 -8.53 -22.53 4.56
N HIS A 30 -9.32 -21.47 4.48
CA HIS A 30 -8.88 -20.08 4.50
C HIS A 30 -8.84 -19.48 5.91
N GLY A 31 -9.39 -20.17 6.92
CA GLY A 31 -9.42 -19.69 8.30
C GLY A 31 -8.12 -19.93 9.06
N SER A 32 -7.38 -20.98 8.70
CA SER A 32 -6.12 -21.36 9.35
C SER A 32 -4.87 -20.79 8.68
N VAL A 33 -5.00 -20.26 7.46
CA VAL A 33 -3.88 -19.76 6.65
C VAL A 33 -3.94 -18.23 6.51
N PRO A 34 -3.03 -17.47 7.16
CA PRO A 34 -3.07 -16.01 7.18
C PRO A 34 -3.11 -15.34 5.80
N VAL A 35 -2.37 -15.85 4.81
CA VAL A 35 -2.36 -15.28 3.46
C VAL A 35 -3.70 -15.44 2.75
N LEU A 36 -4.43 -16.53 2.98
CA LEU A 36 -5.75 -16.73 2.37
C LEU A 36 -6.80 -15.80 2.99
N ASN A 37 -6.72 -15.57 4.31
CA ASN A 37 -7.55 -14.57 4.97
C ASN A 37 -7.26 -13.16 4.44
N LEU A 38 -5.99 -12.81 4.20
CA LEU A 38 -5.62 -11.55 3.56
C LEU A 38 -6.27 -11.44 2.16
N VAL A 39 -6.10 -12.43 1.29
CA VAL A 39 -6.70 -12.46 -0.05
C VAL A 39 -8.23 -12.30 0.02
N ARG A 40 -8.87 -13.01 0.95
CA ARG A 40 -10.30 -12.94 1.16
C ARG A 40 -10.76 -11.54 1.55
N ASN A 41 -10.07 -10.89 2.49
CA ASN A 41 -10.40 -9.52 2.90
C ASN A 41 -10.27 -8.52 1.73
N VAL A 42 -9.27 -8.69 0.86
CA VAL A 42 -9.12 -7.82 -0.32
C VAL A 42 -10.27 -8.00 -1.30
N ILE A 43 -10.67 -9.24 -1.58
CA ILE A 43 -11.77 -9.57 -2.51
C ILE A 43 -13.12 -9.09 -1.97
N ASP A 44 -13.37 -9.28 -0.67
CA ASP A 44 -14.62 -8.86 -0.03
C ASP A 44 -14.70 -7.33 0.18
N GLY A 45 -13.65 -6.57 -0.17
CA GLY A 45 -13.60 -5.12 -0.04
C GLY A 45 -13.30 -4.62 1.37
N ASN A 46 -12.87 -5.50 2.28
CA ASN A 46 -12.44 -5.15 3.65
C ASN A 46 -11.00 -4.59 3.65
N ILE A 47 -10.78 -3.52 2.89
CA ILE A 47 -9.43 -3.00 2.58
C ILE A 47 -8.68 -2.55 3.83
N LYS A 48 -9.38 -1.89 4.78
CA LYS A 48 -8.80 -1.50 6.08
C LYS A 48 -8.22 -2.71 6.81
N THR A 49 -9.02 -3.77 6.97
CA THR A 49 -8.61 -5.01 7.63
C THR A 49 -7.45 -5.69 6.91
N ALA A 50 -7.44 -5.66 5.57
CA ALA A 50 -6.34 -6.21 4.78
C ALA A 50 -5.02 -5.45 5.03
N LEU A 51 -5.05 -4.11 5.00
CA LEU A 51 -3.87 -3.26 5.19
C LEU A 51 -3.37 -3.22 6.64
N GLU A 52 -4.25 -3.42 7.62
CA GLU A 52 -3.87 -3.49 9.05
C GLU A 52 -3.32 -4.87 9.47
N SER A 53 -3.45 -5.89 8.61
CA SER A 53 -3.00 -7.26 8.90
C SER A 53 -1.50 -7.33 9.21
N ASP A 54 -1.10 -8.30 10.04
CA ASP A 54 0.31 -8.49 10.41
C ASP A 54 1.20 -8.74 9.17
N LEU A 55 0.64 -9.34 8.13
CA LEU A 55 1.33 -9.58 6.87
C LEU A 55 1.55 -8.28 6.08
N ALA A 56 0.52 -7.45 5.95
CA ALA A 56 0.65 -6.14 5.32
C ALA A 56 1.63 -5.25 6.10
N ARG A 57 1.56 -5.29 7.42
CA ARG A 57 2.45 -4.53 8.31
C ARG A 57 3.92 -4.87 8.10
N GLN A 58 4.25 -6.15 7.90
CA GLN A 58 5.63 -6.55 7.62
C GLN A 58 6.17 -5.92 6.33
N LEU A 59 5.36 -5.80 5.27
CA LEU A 59 5.76 -5.13 4.03
C LEU A 59 5.82 -3.61 4.15
N LEU A 60 4.89 -3.03 4.92
CA LEU A 60 4.74 -1.59 5.10
C LEU A 60 5.59 -1.04 6.26
N THR A 61 6.46 -1.87 6.85
CA THR A 61 7.47 -1.45 7.82
C THR A 61 8.69 -0.88 7.10
N LEU A 62 9.08 0.35 7.43
CA LEU A 62 10.25 0.99 6.83
C LEU A 62 11.55 0.41 7.42
N ASN A 63 12.60 0.30 6.61
CA ASN A 63 13.92 -0.20 7.01
C ASN A 63 14.59 0.69 8.07
N HIS A 64 14.48 2.00 7.91
CA HIS A 64 15.10 3.00 8.76
C HIS A 64 14.32 4.31 8.66
N THR A 65 14.11 4.98 9.80
CA THR A 65 13.34 6.23 9.85
C THR A 65 14.19 7.44 10.23
N SER A 66 15.40 7.20 10.72
CA SER A 66 16.36 8.22 11.15
C SER A 66 16.89 9.07 10.00
N SER A 67 16.87 8.55 8.76
CA SER A 67 17.27 9.27 7.55
C SER A 67 16.13 9.41 6.53
N LEU A 68 14.87 9.42 7.00
CA LEU A 68 13.72 9.77 6.14
C LEU A 68 13.78 11.21 5.67
N PHE A 69 14.34 12.08 6.51
CA PHE A 69 14.41 13.51 6.24
C PHE A 69 15.86 13.97 6.14
N THR A 70 16.11 14.86 5.20
CA THR A 70 17.32 15.66 5.15
C THR A 70 17.31 16.70 6.27
N PRO A 71 18.45 17.33 6.60
CA PRO A 71 18.51 18.38 7.62
C PRO A 71 17.61 19.60 7.35
N ASP A 72 17.28 19.86 6.09
CA ASP A 72 16.34 20.90 5.64
C ASP A 72 14.86 20.47 5.73
N GLY A 73 14.58 19.23 6.16
CA GLY A 73 13.22 18.73 6.37
C GLY A 73 12.55 18.16 5.12
N THR A 74 13.28 17.99 4.02
CA THR A 74 12.78 17.35 2.80
C THR A 74 12.99 15.84 2.83
N PHE A 75 12.23 15.09 2.04
CA PHE A 75 12.33 13.63 2.01
C PHE A 75 13.65 13.19 1.38
N ASN A 76 14.38 12.29 2.02
CA ASN A 76 15.79 12.00 1.71
C ASN A 76 15.96 10.82 0.74
N GLY A 77 15.52 10.98 -0.50
CA GLY A 77 15.71 9.99 -1.56
C GLY A 77 14.38 9.42 -2.06
N ARG A 78 14.39 8.18 -2.55
CA ARG A 78 13.21 7.54 -3.13
C ARG A 78 12.49 6.65 -2.12
N LEU A 79 11.16 6.66 -2.14
CA LEU A 79 10.30 5.87 -1.26
C LEU A 79 10.65 4.38 -1.31
N ASP A 80 10.94 3.84 -2.50
CA ASP A 80 11.30 2.43 -2.69
C ASP A 80 12.56 2.00 -1.91
N SER A 81 13.47 2.91 -1.61
CA SER A 81 14.68 2.63 -0.83
C SER A 81 14.40 2.40 0.67
N TYR A 82 13.26 2.87 1.16
CA TYR A 82 12.86 2.73 2.55
C TYR A 82 12.06 1.47 2.82
N PHE A 83 11.42 0.90 1.79
CA PHE A 83 10.69 -0.36 1.94
C PHE A 83 11.66 -1.54 1.74
N PRO A 84 11.76 -2.47 2.72
CA PRO A 84 12.52 -3.69 2.51
C PRO A 84 11.99 -4.50 1.34
N LEU A 85 10.66 -4.50 1.15
CA LEU A 85 9.90 -5.38 0.24
C LEU A 85 10.26 -6.88 0.39
N LYS A 86 11.01 -7.21 1.44
CA LYS A 86 11.49 -8.54 1.80
C LYS A 86 10.62 -9.03 2.95
N PHE A 87 10.17 -10.25 2.79
CA PHE A 87 9.38 -10.96 3.78
C PHE A 87 10.27 -12.01 4.42
N ASP A 88 10.32 -12.05 5.75
CA ASP A 88 11.00 -13.11 6.48
C ASP A 88 10.07 -14.34 6.59
N VAL A 89 9.61 -14.83 5.45
CA VAL A 89 8.76 -16.02 5.34
C VAL A 89 9.57 -17.09 4.62
N HIS A 90 9.62 -18.28 5.20
CA HIS A 90 10.37 -19.43 4.68
C HIS A 90 9.85 -19.98 3.34
N ASP A 91 8.74 -19.45 2.80
CA ASP A 91 8.10 -19.85 1.55
C ASP A 91 7.93 -18.65 0.61
N ASP A 92 8.69 -18.66 -0.49
CA ASP A 92 8.64 -17.61 -1.52
C ASP A 92 7.23 -17.46 -2.11
N THR A 93 6.48 -18.56 -2.25
CA THR A 93 5.12 -18.55 -2.82
C THR A 93 4.16 -17.73 -1.97
N THR A 94 4.19 -17.95 -0.64
CA THR A 94 3.42 -17.14 0.31
C THR A 94 3.85 -15.68 0.23
N ALA A 95 5.15 -15.40 0.20
CA ALA A 95 5.65 -14.02 0.15
C ALA A 95 5.17 -13.28 -1.11
N GLU A 96 5.21 -13.91 -2.28
CA GLU A 96 4.71 -13.33 -3.53
C GLU A 96 3.20 -13.09 -3.49
N LEU A 97 2.42 -14.06 -3.01
CA LEU A 97 0.96 -13.89 -2.90
C LEU A 97 0.59 -12.77 -1.92
N VAL A 98 1.33 -12.62 -0.82
CA VAL A 98 1.14 -11.51 0.12
C VAL A 98 1.47 -10.16 -0.55
N ARG A 99 2.59 -10.06 -1.27
CA ARG A 99 2.95 -8.84 -2.01
C ARG A 99 1.85 -8.46 -3.00
N LEU A 100 1.35 -9.43 -3.76
CA LEU A 100 0.27 -9.21 -4.72
C LEU A 100 -1.02 -8.76 -4.02
N ALA A 101 -1.45 -9.45 -2.96
CA ALA A 101 -2.66 -9.09 -2.23
C ALA A 101 -2.57 -7.68 -1.62
N VAL A 102 -1.44 -7.32 -1.02
CA VAL A 102 -1.21 -5.97 -0.46
C VAL A 102 -1.18 -4.92 -1.58
N ALA A 103 -0.52 -5.19 -2.70
CA ALA A 103 -0.50 -4.28 -3.85
C ALA A 103 -1.91 -4.01 -4.39
N VAL A 104 -2.74 -5.05 -4.53
CA VAL A 104 -4.15 -4.92 -4.95
C VAL A 104 -4.96 -4.16 -3.89
N ALA A 105 -4.74 -4.41 -2.60
CA ALA A 105 -5.39 -3.67 -1.52
C ALA A 105 -5.05 -2.17 -1.57
N CYS A 106 -3.77 -1.82 -1.76
CA CYS A 106 -3.33 -0.43 -1.94
C CYS A 106 -3.96 0.21 -3.17
N LEU A 107 -4.05 -0.51 -4.29
CA LEU A 107 -4.72 -0.04 -5.50
C LEU A 107 -6.22 0.21 -5.26
N HIS A 108 -6.92 -0.70 -4.58
CA HIS A 108 -8.32 -0.53 -4.22
C HIS A 108 -8.51 0.68 -3.29
N ALA A 109 -7.66 0.85 -2.26
CA ALA A 109 -7.69 2.01 -1.38
C ALA A 109 -7.50 3.31 -2.17
N PHE A 110 -6.51 3.35 -3.07
CA PHE A 110 -6.25 4.50 -3.93
C PHE A 110 -7.45 4.85 -4.81
N LEU A 111 -8.09 3.87 -5.46
CA LEU A 111 -9.29 4.08 -6.27
C LEU A 111 -10.48 4.54 -5.42
N GLN A 112 -10.66 3.95 -4.23
CA GLN A 112 -11.76 4.27 -3.33
C GLN A 112 -11.70 5.72 -2.85
N VAL A 113 -10.52 6.16 -2.40
CA VAL A 113 -10.29 7.53 -1.94
C VAL A 113 -10.52 8.54 -3.08
N ASN A 114 -10.03 8.24 -4.29
CA ASN A 114 -10.00 9.22 -5.38
C ASN A 114 -11.26 9.26 -6.25
N TRP A 115 -11.88 8.12 -6.59
CA TRP A 115 -12.93 8.09 -7.62
C TRP A 115 -14.28 7.58 -7.13
N THR A 116 -14.34 6.54 -6.30
CA THR A 116 -15.63 5.93 -5.93
C THR A 116 -15.56 5.20 -4.58
N GLY A 117 -16.24 5.73 -3.56
CA GLY A 117 -16.53 4.99 -2.34
C GLY A 117 -16.77 5.87 -1.10
N PRO A 118 -17.22 5.27 0.02
CA PRO A 118 -17.18 5.93 1.31
C PRO A 118 -15.73 6.22 1.69
N ASP A 119 -15.51 7.30 2.43
CA ASP A 119 -14.18 7.61 2.95
C ASP A 119 -13.62 6.41 3.70
N LEU A 120 -12.41 6.00 3.31
CA LEU A 120 -11.70 4.96 4.02
C LEU A 120 -11.15 5.58 5.31
N ASP A 121 -11.59 5.07 6.45
CA ASP A 121 -11.17 5.53 7.77
C ASP A 121 -9.76 5.01 8.13
N ILE A 122 -8.79 5.24 7.23
CA ILE A 122 -7.36 5.05 7.41
C ILE A 122 -6.61 6.12 6.62
N THR A 123 -5.49 6.59 7.15
CA THR A 123 -4.55 7.45 6.42
C THR A 123 -3.29 6.69 6.05
N THR A 124 -2.50 7.22 5.11
CA THR A 124 -1.23 6.62 4.69
C THR A 124 -0.24 6.50 5.86
N VAL A 125 -0.28 7.44 6.80
CA VAL A 125 0.56 7.39 8.01
C VAL A 125 0.12 6.27 8.96
N ASP A 126 -1.18 5.93 9.03
CA ASP A 126 -1.69 4.89 9.94
C ASP A 126 -1.27 3.47 9.53
N ILE A 127 -1.08 3.26 8.22
CA ILE A 127 -0.68 1.95 7.66
C ILE A 127 0.85 1.74 7.69
N LEU A 128 1.64 2.81 7.77
CA LEU A 128 3.11 2.72 7.78
C LEU A 128 3.62 2.43 9.18
N THR A 129 4.47 1.41 9.29
CA THR A 129 5.14 1.10 10.56
C THR A 129 6.53 1.70 10.59
N LEU A 130 6.75 2.58 11.57
CA LEU A 130 8.02 3.27 11.80
C LEU A 130 8.79 2.55 12.91
N PRO A 131 9.92 1.86 12.62
CA PRO A 131 10.72 1.17 13.66
C PRO A 131 11.31 2.11 14.71
N SER A 132 11.50 3.39 14.38
CA SER A 132 11.92 4.44 15.31
C SER A 132 11.20 5.75 15.01
N PRO A 133 11.05 6.65 16.01
CA PRO A 133 10.51 7.98 15.74
C PRO A 133 11.45 8.77 14.82
N PRO A 134 10.94 9.34 13.71
CA PRO A 134 11.74 10.16 12.80
C PRO A 134 12.15 11.50 13.44
N LEU A 135 13.17 12.14 12.88
CA LEU A 135 13.67 13.45 13.33
C LEU A 135 12.65 14.59 13.15
N ALA A 136 11.76 14.45 12.17
CA ALA A 136 10.65 15.34 11.90
C ALA A 136 9.36 14.52 11.79
N PRO A 137 8.18 15.08 12.12
CA PRO A 137 6.92 14.35 12.02
C PRO A 137 6.64 13.96 10.56
N LEU A 138 6.38 12.67 10.34
CA LEU A 138 5.92 12.18 9.04
C LEU A 138 4.42 12.49 8.92
N THR A 139 4.05 13.34 7.98
CA THR A 139 2.66 13.72 7.74
C THR A 139 2.16 13.19 6.39
N ASN A 140 0.84 13.12 6.23
CA ASN A 140 0.23 12.66 4.98
C ASN A 140 0.56 13.62 3.82
N GLU A 141 0.72 14.91 4.08
CA GLU A 141 1.06 15.92 3.07
C GLU A 141 2.46 15.68 2.48
N ILE A 142 3.45 15.41 3.33
CA ILE A 142 4.82 15.11 2.90
C ILE A 142 4.85 13.84 2.06
N LEU A 143 4.20 12.77 2.52
CA LEU A 143 4.13 11.51 1.79
C LEU A 143 3.44 11.67 0.44
N SER A 144 2.35 12.46 0.40
CA SER A 144 1.61 12.72 -0.84
C SER A 144 2.45 13.54 -1.82
N ALA A 145 3.13 14.59 -1.35
CA ALA A 145 4.02 15.39 -2.19
C ALA A 145 5.16 14.54 -2.79
N GLN A 146 5.79 13.68 -1.96
CA GLN A 146 6.83 12.78 -2.43
C GLN A 146 6.29 11.75 -3.45
N ALA A 147 5.12 11.17 -3.18
CA ALA A 147 4.49 10.22 -4.11
C ALA A 147 4.17 10.88 -5.46
N ILE A 148 3.69 12.13 -5.48
CA ILE A 148 3.45 12.87 -6.73
C ILE A 148 4.75 13.08 -7.51
N VAL A 149 5.84 13.45 -6.82
CA VAL A 149 7.16 13.63 -7.45
C VAL A 149 7.67 12.32 -8.04
N GLU A 150 7.48 11.19 -7.36
CA GLU A 150 7.92 9.88 -7.84
C GLU A 150 7.05 9.31 -8.97
N LEU A 151 5.77 9.66 -9.00
CA LEU A 151 4.85 9.30 -10.08
C LEU A 151 4.98 10.24 -11.30
N ALA A 152 5.65 11.38 -11.15
CA ALA A 152 5.88 12.31 -12.25
C ALA A 152 6.71 11.64 -13.35
N THR A 153 6.17 11.62 -14.57
CA THR A 153 6.84 11.02 -15.73
C THR A 153 7.23 12.12 -16.70
N GLY A 154 8.52 12.24 -17.03
CA GLY A 154 9.01 13.28 -17.95
C GLY A 154 9.02 14.70 -17.36
N GLY A 155 8.95 14.83 -16.04
CA GLY A 155 8.87 16.13 -15.36
C GLY A 155 7.45 16.66 -15.20
N GLU A 156 6.46 15.98 -15.80
CA GLU A 156 5.05 16.30 -15.61
C GLU A 156 4.49 15.61 -14.37
N PRO A 157 4.05 16.37 -13.37
CA PRO A 157 3.51 15.84 -12.12
C PRO A 157 2.17 15.12 -12.34
N ALA A 158 1.98 14.03 -11.61
CA ALA A 158 0.79 13.20 -11.70
C ALA A 158 -0.42 13.78 -10.93
N TYR A 159 -0.66 15.09 -11.01
CA TYR A 159 -1.72 15.78 -10.25
C TYR A 159 -3.14 15.29 -10.61
N HIS A 160 -3.31 14.67 -11.78
CA HIS A 160 -4.59 14.09 -12.20
C HIS A 160 -4.95 12.79 -11.47
N LEU A 161 -4.03 12.23 -10.67
CA LEU A 161 -4.23 10.96 -9.96
C LEU A 161 -4.74 11.14 -8.51
N ALA A 162 -4.67 12.34 -7.93
CA ALA A 162 -5.06 12.59 -6.54
C ALA A 162 -6.13 13.68 -6.42
N LYS A 163 -7.12 13.47 -5.54
CA LYS A 163 -8.28 14.36 -5.30
C LYS A 163 -7.93 15.77 -4.76
N LEU A 164 -6.67 16.06 -4.46
CA LEU A 164 -6.23 17.36 -3.92
C LEU A 164 -5.15 17.99 -4.82
N PRO A 165 -5.55 18.78 -5.81
CA PRO A 165 -4.63 19.51 -6.70
C PRO A 165 -4.20 20.90 -6.18
N GLU A 166 -4.56 21.32 -4.96
CA GLU A 166 -4.48 22.75 -4.55
C GLU A 166 -3.42 23.14 -3.51
N LEU A 167 -2.40 22.30 -3.24
CA LEU A 167 -1.32 22.67 -2.31
C LEU A 167 0.07 22.71 -2.96
N ASP A 168 0.18 23.40 -4.10
CA ASP A 168 1.45 24.00 -4.54
C ASP A 168 1.34 25.53 -4.44
N HIS A 169 2.12 26.14 -3.56
CA HIS A 169 2.10 27.58 -3.30
C HIS A 169 3.13 28.31 -4.18
N GLY A 170 2.69 29.29 -4.99
CA GLY A 170 3.49 30.48 -5.29
C GLY A 170 3.54 30.91 -6.76
N GLY A 171 2.73 31.92 -7.13
CA GLY A 171 2.82 32.55 -8.45
C GLY A 171 1.87 33.72 -8.70
N ILE A 172 2.20 34.87 -8.11
CA ILE A 172 1.89 36.26 -8.56
C ILE A 172 0.43 36.74 -8.45
N SER A 173 0.21 37.58 -7.44
CA SER A 173 -0.84 38.61 -7.44
C SER A 173 -0.57 39.63 -8.56
N GLU A 174 -1.40 39.67 -9.60
CA GLU A 174 -1.54 40.86 -10.44
C GLU A 174 -2.67 41.75 -9.90
N PRO A 175 -2.42 43.06 -9.69
CA PRO A 175 -3.48 44.00 -9.37
C PRO A 175 -4.15 44.47 -10.68
N ILE A 176 -5.48 44.58 -10.66
CA ILE A 176 -6.23 45.51 -11.53
C ILE A 176 -7.05 46.40 -10.61
#